data_AF-A0A964HJF0-F1
#
_entry.id   AF-A0A964HJF0-F1
#
_cell.length_a   1.000
_cell.length_b   1.000
_cell.length_c   1.000
_cell.angle_alpha   90.00
_cell.angle_beta   90.00
_cell.angle_gamma   90.00
#
_symmetry.space_group_name_H-M   'P 1'
#
loop_
_entity.id
_entity.type
_entity.pdbx_description
1 polymer ?
#
loop_
_entity_poly.entity_id
_entity_poly.type
_entity_poly.pdbx_seq_one_letter_code
_entity_poly.pdbx_strand_id
1 'polypeptide(L)'
;LREGYGQDHQVRYKGVIDLVTEVDHRSENMLLERIQAQFPDDTIITEERGRFEGANGNSWIIDPLDGTVNFAHGVPIFAVSIAYAVDRQVTLGVVYDPLRDECFTAERGA
;
A
#
# COMPACT_ATOMS: atom_id res chain seq x y z
N LEU A 1 8.14 6.26 4.16
CA LEU A 1 7.30 6.31 5.38
C LEU A 1 8.06 6.83 6.61
N ARG A 2 9.12 6.15 7.09
CA ARG A 2 9.89 6.58 8.28
C ARG A 2 10.33 8.04 8.24
N GLU A 3 10.89 8.47 7.10
CA GLU A 3 11.36 9.86 6.90
C GLU A 3 10.23 10.91 6.94
N GLY A 4 9.01 10.50 6.58
CA GLY A 4 7.85 11.39 6.62
C GLY A 4 7.24 11.49 8.01
N TYR A 5 7.28 10.42 8.79
CA TYR A 5 6.60 10.35 10.09
C TYR A 5 7.07 11.45 11.06
N GLY A 6 6.11 12.13 11.70
CA GLY A 6 6.36 13.21 12.66
C GLY A 6 6.75 14.55 12.03
N GLN A 7 6.60 14.69 10.71
CA GLN A 7 6.74 15.97 10.01
C GLN A 7 5.37 16.63 9.79
N ASP A 8 5.37 17.92 9.44
CA ASP A 8 4.15 18.61 9.03
C ASP A 8 3.74 18.12 7.63
N HIS A 9 2.53 17.57 7.52
CA HIS A 9 1.99 16.99 6.29
C HIS A 9 0.91 17.88 5.66
N GLN A 10 0.87 17.89 4.33
CA GLN A 10 -0.26 18.45 3.61
C GLN A 10 -1.40 17.44 3.61
N VAL A 11 -2.21 17.51 4.66
CA VAL A 11 -3.38 16.67 4.82
C VAL A 11 -4.49 17.14 3.87
N ARG A 12 -4.97 16.23 3.02
CA ARG A 12 -6.14 16.43 2.17
C ARG A 12 -7.25 15.47 2.59
N TYR A 13 -8.49 15.92 2.43
CA TYR A 13 -9.66 15.14 2.75
C TYR A 13 -10.27 14.57 1.47
N LYS A 14 -10.33 13.23 1.36
CA LYS A 14 -11.10 12.53 0.31
C LYS A 14 -12.59 12.43 0.66
N GLY A 15 -12.90 12.45 1.95
CA GLY A 15 -14.24 12.44 2.53
C GLY A 15 -14.27 13.14 3.88
N VAL A 16 -15.37 13.07 4.63
CA VAL A 16 -15.50 13.72 5.95
C VAL A 16 -14.48 13.18 6.97
N ILE A 17 -14.01 11.94 6.76
CA ILE A 17 -13.08 11.23 7.65
C ILE A 17 -11.84 10.66 6.93
N ASP A 18 -11.82 10.59 5.60
CA ASP A 18 -10.69 10.02 4.85
C ASP A 18 -9.62 11.07 4.63
N LEU A 19 -8.47 10.83 5.26
CA LEU A 19 -7.29 11.68 5.18
C LEU A 19 -6.27 11.03 4.23
N VAL A 20 -5.68 11.82 3.36
CA VAL A 20 -4.54 11.44 2.51
C VAL A 20 -3.43 12.47 2.68
N THR A 21 -2.18 12.03 2.70
CA THR A 21 -1.00 12.90 2.77
C THR A 21 -0.17 12.80 1.48
N GLU A 22 0.76 13.73 1.29
CA GLU A 22 1.74 13.61 0.20
C GLU A 22 2.61 12.34 0.31
N VAL A 23 2.69 11.75 1.50
CA VAL A 23 3.46 10.53 1.76
C VAL A 23 2.76 9.30 1.19
N ASP A 24 1.43 9.23 1.22
CA ASP A 24 0.64 8.19 0.58
C ASP A 24 0.95 8.14 -0.92
N HIS A 25 0.83 9.29 -1.61
CA HIS A 25 1.09 9.39 -3.05
C HIS A 25 2.53 9.04 -3.44
N ARG A 26 3.52 9.44 -2.64
CA ARG A 26 4.92 9.10 -2.91
C ARG A 26 5.18 7.60 -2.74
N SER A 27 4.59 7.00 -1.71
CA SER A 27 4.75 5.57 -1.42
C SER A 27 4.04 4.73 -2.48
N GLU A 28 2.85 5.15 -2.90
CA GLU A 28 2.10 4.55 -4.01
C GLU A 28 2.88 4.59 -5.33
N ASN A 29 3.39 5.76 -5.73
CA ASN A 29 4.17 5.92 -6.97
C ASN A 29 5.35 4.95 -7.01
N MET A 30 6.09 4.86 -5.90
CA MET A 30 7.25 3.96 -5.80
C MET A 30 6.86 2.49 -5.99
N LEU A 31 5.75 2.05 -5.37
CA LEU A 31 5.27 0.67 -5.48
C LEU A 31 4.76 0.39 -6.90
N LEU A 32 3.98 1.31 -7.48
CA LEU A 32 3.46 1.19 -8.84
C LEU A 32 4.59 1.08 -9.87
N GLU A 33 5.55 2.00 -9.86
CA GLU A 33 6.68 1.98 -10.80
C GLU A 33 7.47 0.67 -10.71
N ARG A 34 7.71 0.18 -9.49
CA ARG A 34 8.51 -1.03 -9.28
C ARG A 34 7.77 -2.30 -9.72
N ILE A 35 6.48 -2.41 -9.40
CA ILE A 35 5.67 -3.57 -9.78
C ILE A 35 5.45 -3.58 -11.30
N GLN A 36 5.09 -2.45 -11.91
CA GLN A 36 4.89 -2.37 -13.36
C GLN A 36 6.16 -2.69 -14.15
N ALA A 37 7.33 -2.28 -13.66
CA ALA A 37 8.60 -2.59 -14.31
C ALA A 37 8.95 -4.09 -14.27
N GLN A 38 8.55 -4.80 -13.22
CA GLN A 38 8.90 -6.20 -13.01
C GLN A 38 7.80 -7.18 -13.47
N PHE A 39 6.54 -6.75 -13.39
CA PHE A 39 5.34 -7.55 -13.67
C PHE A 39 4.37 -6.74 -14.56
N PRO A 40 4.76 -6.43 -15.81
CA PRO A 40 3.99 -5.54 -16.70
C PRO A 40 2.61 -6.08 -17.08
N ASP A 41 2.40 -7.39 -16.99
CA ASP A 41 1.15 -8.05 -17.35
C ASP A 41 0.21 -8.29 -16.15
N ASP A 42 0.64 -7.98 -14.93
CA ASP A 42 -0.17 -8.16 -13.72
C ASP A 42 -1.11 -6.95 -13.53
N THR A 43 -2.34 -7.19 -13.07
CA THR A 43 -3.22 -6.12 -12.61
C THR A 43 -2.65 -5.51 -11.32
N ILE A 44 -2.79 -4.20 -11.14
CA ILE A 44 -2.49 -3.54 -9.86
C ILE A 44 -3.73 -2.81 -9.35
N ILE A 45 -4.06 -3.02 -8.08
CA ILE A 45 -5.18 -2.41 -7.38
C ILE A 45 -4.61 -1.65 -6.19
N THR A 46 -4.88 -0.36 -6.13
CA THR A 46 -4.39 0.56 -5.11
C THR A 46 -5.57 1.31 -4.50
N GLU A 47 -5.51 1.62 -3.21
CA GLU A 47 -6.52 2.45 -2.55
C GLU A 47 -6.64 3.84 -3.19
N GLU A 48 -5.50 4.41 -3.58
CA GLU A 48 -5.40 5.81 -3.95
C GLU A 48 -5.75 6.10 -5.42
N ARG A 49 -5.33 5.23 -6.35
CA ARG A 49 -5.58 5.40 -7.80
C ARG A 49 -6.51 4.38 -8.42
N GLY A 50 -7.02 3.43 -7.62
CA GLY A 50 -7.90 2.38 -8.11
C GLY A 50 -7.12 1.31 -8.88
N ARG A 51 -7.56 0.98 -10.10
CA ARG A 51 -7.19 -0.26 -10.78
C ARG A 51 -6.46 0.00 -12.12
N PHE A 52 -5.31 -0.64 -12.27
CA PHE A 52 -4.51 -0.74 -13.49
C PHE A 52 -4.67 -2.16 -14.04
N GLU A 53 -5.28 -2.29 -15.23
CA GLU A 53 -5.56 -3.62 -15.79
C GLU A 53 -4.31 -4.27 -16.39
N GLY A 54 -4.10 -5.54 -16.05
CA GLY A 54 -3.13 -6.42 -16.66
C GLY A 54 -3.79 -7.42 -17.61
N ALA A 55 -3.02 -8.42 -18.07
CA ALA A 55 -3.41 -9.37 -19.11
C ALA A 55 -3.39 -10.84 -18.68
N ASN A 56 -2.81 -11.18 -17.52
CA ASN A 56 -2.49 -12.58 -17.17
C ASN A 56 -3.28 -13.17 -15.97
N GLY A 57 -4.25 -12.43 -15.41
CA GLY A 57 -5.09 -12.90 -14.30
C GLY A 57 -4.47 -12.76 -12.90
N ASN A 58 -3.19 -12.37 -12.82
CA ASN A 58 -2.54 -12.04 -11.55
C ASN A 58 -2.91 -10.63 -11.10
N SER A 59 -2.89 -10.38 -9.80
CA SER A 59 -3.21 -9.07 -9.24
C SER A 59 -2.42 -8.75 -7.99
N TRP A 60 -1.87 -7.54 -7.93
CA TRP A 60 -1.33 -6.90 -6.74
C TRP A 60 -2.41 -6.03 -6.10
N ILE A 61 -2.66 -6.20 -4.81
CA ILE A 61 -3.59 -5.39 -4.04
C ILE A 61 -2.76 -4.67 -2.98
N ILE A 62 -2.77 -3.34 -3.00
CA ILE A 62 -1.78 -2.54 -2.29
C ILE A 62 -2.47 -1.41 -1.53
N ASP A 63 -2.13 -1.31 -0.27
CA ASP A 63 -2.30 -0.10 0.53
C ASP A 63 -0.89 0.42 0.91
N PRO A 64 -0.46 1.56 0.33
CA PRO A 64 0.87 2.11 0.56
C PRO A 64 1.05 2.72 1.95
N LEU A 65 -0.05 3.03 2.67
CA LEU A 65 -0.05 3.59 4.01
C LEU A 65 -1.37 3.26 4.73
N ASP A 66 -1.51 2.04 5.22
CA ASP A 66 -2.65 1.66 6.06
C ASP A 66 -2.53 2.38 7.41
N GLY A 67 -3.56 3.14 7.77
CA GLY A 67 -3.57 3.98 8.96
C GLY A 67 -3.16 5.43 8.71
N THR A 68 -3.48 6.02 7.55
CA THR A 68 -3.17 7.43 7.22
C THR A 68 -3.63 8.43 8.29
N VAL A 69 -4.75 8.18 8.98
CA VAL A 69 -5.20 8.99 10.12
C VAL A 69 -4.19 8.96 11.26
N ASN A 70 -3.73 7.77 11.63
CA ASN A 70 -2.71 7.60 12.66
C ASN A 70 -1.42 8.30 12.24
N PHE A 71 -1.00 8.11 10.99
CA PHE A 71 0.19 8.75 10.45
C PHE A 71 0.11 10.28 10.53
N ALA A 72 -0.99 10.88 10.06
CA ALA A 72 -1.21 12.33 10.07
C ALA A 72 -1.27 12.93 11.48
N HIS A 73 -1.75 12.16 12.47
CA HIS A 73 -1.80 12.58 13.86
C HIS A 73 -0.58 12.17 14.69
N GLY A 74 0.45 11.59 14.07
CA GLY A 74 1.68 11.17 14.77
C GLY A 74 1.49 9.95 15.67
N VAL A 75 0.44 9.15 15.48
CA VAL A 75 0.26 7.87 16.18
C VAL A 75 1.09 6.78 15.49
N PRO A 76 1.98 6.06 16.19
CA PRO A 76 2.94 5.12 15.59
C PRO A 76 2.32 3.74 15.28
N ILE A 77 1.15 3.75 14.63
CA ILE A 77 0.38 2.57 14.26
C ILE A 77 -0.09 2.74 12.82
N PHE A 78 0.78 2.35 11.89
CA PHE A 78 0.50 2.34 10.44
C PHE A 78 1.43 1.33 9.78
N ALA A 79 1.05 0.86 8.58
CA ALA A 79 1.80 -0.18 7.88
C ALA A 79 1.74 0.01 6.36
N VAL A 80 2.56 -0.76 5.64
CA VAL A 80 2.36 -1.04 4.21
C VAL A 80 1.71 -2.41 4.11
N SER A 81 0.60 -2.52 3.38
CA SER A 81 -0.11 -3.79 3.17
C SER A 81 -0.09 -4.15 1.69
N ILE A 82 0.35 -5.37 1.37
CA ILE A 82 0.43 -5.89 0.01
C ILE A 82 -0.12 -7.32 0.00
N ALA A 83 -1.05 -7.59 -0.90
CA ALA A 83 -1.49 -8.94 -1.21
C ALA A 83 -1.27 -9.26 -2.68
N TYR A 84 -0.98 -10.53 -2.96
CA TYR A 84 -0.88 -11.06 -4.31
C TYR A 84 -1.96 -12.10 -4.53
N ALA A 85 -2.65 -12.01 -5.66
CA ALA A 85 -3.70 -12.92 -6.06
C ALA A 85 -3.43 -13.51 -7.44
N VAL A 86 -3.69 -14.81 -7.57
CA VAL A 86 -3.67 -15.54 -8.84
C VAL A 86 -5.11 -15.97 -9.13
N ASP A 87 -5.63 -15.66 -10.32
CA ASP A 87 -7.00 -15.99 -10.72
C ASP A 87 -8.05 -15.55 -9.68
N ARG A 88 -7.89 -14.32 -9.15
CA ARG A 88 -8.73 -13.71 -8.09
C ARG A 88 -8.68 -14.40 -6.73
N GLN A 89 -7.78 -15.35 -6.52
CA GLN A 89 -7.56 -15.96 -5.21
C GLN A 89 -6.28 -15.41 -4.58
N VAL A 90 -6.39 -14.79 -3.40
CA VAL A 90 -5.21 -14.32 -2.65
C VAL A 90 -4.33 -15.51 -2.27
N THR A 91 -3.07 -15.49 -2.68
CA THR A 91 -2.07 -16.53 -2.45
C THR A 91 -0.97 -16.08 -1.49
N LEU A 92 -0.63 -14.78 -1.49
CA LEU A 92 0.36 -14.19 -0.60
C LEU A 92 -0.18 -12.91 0.05
N GLY A 93 0.23 -12.65 1.28
CA GLY A 93 -0.02 -11.41 1.99
C GLY A 93 1.20 -10.97 2.78
N VAL A 94 1.46 -9.67 2.77
CA VAL A 94 2.55 -9.01 3.50
C VAL A 94 2.02 -7.76 4.18
N VAL A 95 2.30 -7.61 5.47
CA VAL A 95 2.10 -6.37 6.22
C VAL A 95 3.44 -5.98 6.81
N TYR A 96 3.93 -4.79 6.48
CA TYR A 96 5.19 -4.27 6.98
C TYR A 96 4.94 -3.06 7.88
N ASP A 97 5.32 -3.18 9.16
CA ASP A 97 5.37 -2.06 10.10
C ASP A 97 6.74 -1.36 9.99
N PRO A 98 6.80 -0.17 9.38
CA PRO A 98 8.06 0.52 9.18
C PRO A 98 8.64 1.09 10.47
N LEU A 99 7.88 1.32 11.53
CA LEU A 99 8.46 1.86 12.78
C LEU A 99 9.09 0.77 13.63
N ARG A 100 8.51 -0.44 13.60
CA ARG A 100 9.03 -1.61 14.33
C ARG A 100 10.03 -2.44 13.52
N ASP A 101 10.16 -2.14 12.23
CA ASP A 101 10.93 -2.96 11.28
C ASP A 101 10.47 -4.43 11.27
N GLU A 102 9.15 -4.63 11.35
CA GLU A 102 8.54 -5.95 11.47
C GLU A 102 7.76 -6.28 10.20
N CYS A 103 7.97 -7.49 9.69
CA CYS A 103 7.33 -7.97 8.48
C CYS A 103 6.50 -9.21 8.79
N PHE A 104 5.19 -9.10 8.64
CA PHE A 104 4.24 -10.20 8.77
C PHE A 104 3.94 -10.74 7.38
N THR A 105 4.07 -12.04 7.19
CA THR A 105 3.84 -12.68 5.90
C THR A 105 2.95 -13.89 6.05
N ALA A 106 2.12 -14.15 5.05
CA ALA A 106 1.33 -15.36 4.94
C ALA A 106 1.34 -15.87 3.50
N GLU A 107 1.42 -17.18 3.36
CA GLU A 107 1.32 -17.88 2.08
C GLU A 107 0.25 -18.97 2.20
N ARG A 108 -0.59 -19.07 1.17
CA ARG A 108 -1.66 -20.06 1.13
C ARG A 108 -1.07 -21.47 1.07
N GLY A 109 -1.32 -22.26 2.11
CA GLY A 109 -0.95 -23.68 2.16
C GLY A 109 0.46 -23.96 2.70
N ALA A 110 1.15 -22.93 3.20
CA ALA A 110 2.41 -23.07 3.94
C ALA A 110 2.20 -23.58 5.37
#